data_AF-A0A9K3NQH1-F1
#
_entry.id   AF-A0A9K3NQH1-F1
#
_cell.length_a   1.000
_cell.length_b   1.000
_cell.length_c   1.000
_cell.angle_alpha   90.00
_cell.angle_beta   90.00
_cell.angle_gamma   90.00
#
_symmetry.space_group_name_H-M   'P 1'
#
loop_
_entity.id
_entity.type
_entity.pdbx_description
1 polymer ?
#
loop_
_entity_poly.entity_id
_entity_poly.type
_entity_poly.pdbx_seq_one_letter_code
_entity_poly.pdbx_strand_id
1 'polypeptide(L)'
;MAKSKKLHEMITGQEKNDTAESVSENSKNEEIREETDTEHAHITLPDFPGGSETFEAAVKSCYSVKIELTPLNVAPLRCAGEVLEMTEEYCDDNLISKTEWFLSQTVFKSLKNSIKTLKSCEDLFLMEKKKERRSRRERKR
;
A
#
# COMPACT_ATOMS: atom_id res chain seq x y z
N MET A 1 22.84 -57.29 19.68
CA MET A 1 23.63 -56.16 19.15
C MET A 1 23.45 -56.03 17.64
N ALA A 2 22.25 -55.68 17.16
CA ALA A 2 21.93 -55.67 15.72
C ALA A 2 20.93 -54.55 15.32
N LYS A 3 21.03 -53.38 15.94
CA LYS A 3 20.27 -52.17 15.52
C LYS A 3 21.15 -50.94 15.22
N SER A 4 22.48 -51.06 15.34
CA SER A 4 23.44 -49.96 15.09
C SER A 4 24.12 -50.01 13.71
N LYS A 5 24.06 -51.13 12.99
CA LYS A 5 24.76 -51.27 11.70
C LYS A 5 23.97 -50.71 10.51
N LYS A 6 22.63 -50.72 10.59
CA LYS A 6 21.75 -50.20 9.52
C LYS A 6 21.74 -48.66 9.41
N LEU A 7 22.11 -47.95 10.50
CA LEU A 7 22.18 -46.48 10.48
C LEU A 7 23.51 -45.97 9.89
N HIS A 8 24.60 -46.74 10.07
CA HIS A 8 25.91 -46.42 9.48
C HIS A 8 25.95 -46.65 7.96
N GLU A 9 25.06 -47.47 7.40
CA GLU A 9 24.94 -47.69 5.95
C GLU A 9 24.05 -46.67 5.21
N MET A 10 23.20 -45.91 5.93
CA MET A 10 22.35 -44.88 5.29
C MET A 10 23.01 -43.50 5.19
N ILE A 11 24.07 -43.24 5.96
CA ILE A 11 24.76 -41.93 5.99
C ILE A 11 25.94 -41.90 5.00
N THR A 12 26.53 -43.05 4.63
CA THR A 12 27.70 -43.14 3.74
C THR A 12 27.34 -43.43 2.27
N GLY A 13 26.13 -43.08 1.85
CA GLY A 13 25.53 -43.56 0.60
C GLY A 13 25.34 -42.55 -0.53
N GLN A 14 25.92 -41.34 -0.48
CA GLN A 14 25.97 -40.44 -1.65
C GLN A 14 27.21 -39.54 -1.60
N GLU A 15 28.35 -40.07 -2.05
CA GLU A 15 29.45 -39.29 -2.60
C GLU A 15 30.40 -40.21 -3.36
N LYS A 16 30.66 -39.84 -4.62
CA LYS A 16 31.64 -40.26 -5.63
C LYS A 16 30.91 -40.10 -6.96
N ASN A 17 31.25 -39.20 -7.88
CA ASN A 17 32.55 -38.68 -8.31
C ASN A 17 32.19 -37.80 -9.57
N ASP A 18 32.84 -36.73 -10.00
CA ASP A 18 34.25 -36.38 -9.99
C ASP A 18 34.46 -34.86 -10.09
N THR A 19 35.60 -34.47 -9.55
CA THR A 19 36.30 -33.19 -9.51
C THR A 19 36.68 -32.61 -10.87
N ALA A 20 36.53 -31.30 -11.05
CA ALA A 20 37.53 -30.44 -11.69
C ALA A 20 37.28 -28.97 -11.30
N GLU A 21 38.05 -28.51 -10.32
CA GLU A 21 38.15 -27.12 -9.92
C GLU A 21 39.14 -26.42 -10.87
N SER A 22 38.69 -25.39 -11.59
CA SER A 22 39.55 -24.34 -12.12
C SER A 22 38.97 -23.01 -11.67
N VAL A 23 39.57 -22.43 -10.63
CA VAL A 23 39.37 -21.04 -10.27
C VAL A 23 39.88 -20.18 -11.42
N SER A 24 38.97 -19.47 -12.07
CA SER A 24 39.27 -18.32 -12.92
C SER A 24 38.29 -17.21 -12.54
N GLU A 25 38.82 -16.23 -11.80
CA GLU A 25 38.16 -14.96 -11.55
C GLU A 25 37.84 -14.26 -12.88
N ASN A 26 36.57 -14.17 -13.24
CA ASN A 26 35.88 -12.97 -13.75
C ASN A 26 34.56 -13.32 -14.44
N SER A 27 33.65 -12.34 -14.38
CA SER A 27 32.58 -12.06 -15.35
C SER A 27 31.20 -12.65 -15.05
N LYS A 28 30.33 -11.75 -14.58
CA LYS A 28 28.91 -11.64 -14.90
C LYS A 28 28.05 -12.85 -14.52
N ASN A 29 27.51 -12.82 -13.31
CA ASN A 29 26.31 -13.60 -13.03
C ASN A 29 25.09 -12.71 -13.31
N GLU A 30 24.37 -13.18 -14.33
CA GLU A 30 23.25 -12.56 -15.00
C GLU A 30 22.15 -12.15 -14.02
N GLU A 31 21.69 -10.90 -14.18
CA GLU A 31 20.32 -10.54 -13.86
C GLU A 31 19.41 -11.54 -14.58
N ILE A 32 18.97 -12.57 -13.87
CA ILE A 32 17.73 -13.26 -14.26
C ILE A 32 16.61 -12.31 -13.85
N ARG A 33 16.39 -11.29 -14.67
CA ARG A 33 15.08 -10.65 -14.73
C ARG A 33 14.18 -11.66 -15.42
N GLU A 34 13.47 -12.45 -14.62
CA GLU A 34 12.21 -12.99 -15.09
C GLU A 34 11.30 -11.78 -15.34
N GLU A 35 11.36 -11.24 -16.56
CA GLU A 35 10.26 -10.46 -17.11
C GLU A 35 9.12 -11.45 -17.32
N THR A 36 8.45 -11.80 -16.22
CA THR A 36 7.09 -12.27 -16.31
C THR A 36 6.32 -11.13 -16.93
N ASP A 37 5.76 -11.37 -18.11
CA ASP A 37 4.77 -10.50 -18.76
C ASP A 37 3.50 -10.54 -17.89
N THR A 38 3.61 -10.02 -16.66
CA THR A 38 2.50 -9.87 -15.75
C THR A 38 1.63 -8.80 -16.37
N GLU A 39 0.50 -9.24 -16.91
CA GLU A 39 -0.58 -8.36 -17.32
C GLU A 39 -0.93 -7.45 -16.13
N HIS A 40 -0.43 -6.22 -16.16
CA HIS A 40 -0.59 -5.29 -15.04
C HIS A 40 -2.06 -4.88 -15.00
N ALA A 41 -2.75 -5.22 -13.91
CA ALA A 41 -4.12 -4.76 -13.69
C ALA A 41 -4.14 -3.23 -13.62
N HIS A 42 -4.74 -2.58 -14.62
CA HIS A 42 -4.89 -1.13 -14.66
C HIS A 42 -6.18 -0.71 -13.95
N ILE A 43 -6.05 -0.12 -12.77
CA ILE A 43 -7.17 0.41 -11.98
C ILE A 43 -7.22 1.93 -12.13
N THR A 44 -8.36 2.45 -12.59
CA THR A 44 -8.60 3.91 -12.65
C THR A 44 -9.48 4.34 -11.49
N LEU A 45 -9.01 5.29 -10.69
CA LEU A 45 -9.79 5.92 -9.61
C LEU A 45 -10.11 7.38 -9.97
N PRO A 46 -11.12 7.64 -10.82
CA PRO A 46 -11.45 8.99 -11.21
C PRO A 46 -12.01 9.78 -10.01
N ASP A 47 -11.58 11.04 -9.89
CA ASP A 47 -12.05 11.98 -8.86
C ASP A 47 -11.85 11.46 -7.41
N PHE A 48 -10.69 10.87 -7.11
CA PHE A 48 -10.33 10.39 -5.77
C PHE A 48 -10.35 11.51 -4.70
N PRO A 49 -10.96 11.31 -3.52
CA PRO A 49 -11.08 12.34 -2.49
C PRO A 49 -9.71 12.90 -2.09
N GLY A 50 -9.56 14.23 -2.17
CA GLY A 50 -8.31 14.91 -1.83
C GLY A 50 -7.18 14.70 -2.85
N GLY A 51 -7.50 14.15 -4.03
CA GLY A 51 -6.58 14.04 -5.15
C GLY A 51 -5.48 12.99 -4.97
N SER A 52 -4.47 13.06 -5.85
CA SER A 52 -3.36 12.11 -5.89
C SER A 52 -2.50 12.12 -4.62
N GLU A 53 -2.35 13.28 -3.99
CA GLU A 53 -1.57 13.41 -2.74
C GLU A 53 -2.19 12.61 -1.60
N THR A 54 -3.51 12.63 -1.49
CA THR A 54 -4.24 11.86 -0.47
C THR A 54 -4.17 10.37 -0.79
N PHE A 55 -4.29 9.98 -2.07
CA PHE A 55 -4.13 8.60 -2.49
C PHE A 55 -2.73 8.07 -2.17
N GLU A 56 -1.68 8.83 -2.49
CA GLU A 56 -0.30 8.45 -2.18
C GLU A 56 -0.10 8.24 -0.67
N ALA A 57 -0.66 9.11 0.17
CA ALA A 57 -0.60 8.96 1.62
C ALA A 57 -1.38 7.72 2.12
N ALA A 58 -2.53 7.40 1.52
CA ALA A 58 -3.27 6.18 1.84
C ALA A 58 -2.47 4.91 1.48
N VAL A 59 -1.87 4.88 0.28
CA VAL A 59 -1.01 3.77 -0.16
C VAL A 59 0.21 3.64 0.73
N LYS A 60 0.86 4.74 1.12
CA LYS A 60 1.95 4.74 2.10
C LYS A 60 1.53 4.08 3.42
N SER A 61 0.31 4.34 3.89
CA SER A 61 -0.21 3.67 5.08
C SER A 61 -0.33 2.15 4.90
N CYS A 62 -0.74 1.65 3.73
CA CYS A 62 -0.78 0.21 3.43
C CYS A 62 0.62 -0.44 3.52
N TYR A 63 1.65 0.28 3.09
CA TYR A 63 3.04 -0.19 3.15
C TYR A 63 3.75 0.14 4.46
N SER A 64 2.99 0.42 5.52
CA SER A 64 3.54 0.76 6.86
C SER A 64 4.49 1.97 6.87
N VAL A 65 4.41 2.83 5.85
CA VAL A 65 5.13 4.09 5.83
C VAL A 65 4.38 5.08 6.70
N LYS A 66 5.07 5.65 7.68
CA LYS A 66 4.48 6.61 8.62
C LYS A 66 4.04 7.87 7.88
N ILE A 67 2.75 8.16 7.93
CA ILE A 67 2.17 9.43 7.49
C ILE A 67 1.90 10.33 8.70
N GLU A 68 2.07 11.64 8.52
CA GLU A 68 1.73 12.61 9.55
C GLU A 68 0.29 13.10 9.36
N LEU A 69 -0.54 12.92 10.39
CA LEU A 69 -1.90 13.44 10.41
C LEU A 69 -1.89 14.90 10.87
N THR A 70 -2.56 15.74 10.09
CA THR A 70 -2.70 17.17 10.35
C THR A 70 -4.17 17.57 10.20
N PRO A 71 -4.60 18.69 10.80
CA PRO A 71 -5.96 19.20 10.59
C PRO A 71 -6.25 19.63 9.13
N LEU A 72 -5.30 19.53 8.19
CA LEU A 72 -5.54 19.82 6.77
C LEU A 72 -5.71 18.55 5.93
N ASN A 73 -5.12 17.43 6.35
CA ASN A 73 -5.15 16.19 5.56
C ASN A 73 -6.04 15.11 6.17
N VAL A 74 -6.43 15.22 7.44
CA VAL A 74 -7.15 14.14 8.12
C VAL A 74 -8.54 13.91 7.53
N ALA A 75 -9.24 14.96 7.11
CA ALA A 75 -10.55 14.83 6.47
C ALA A 75 -10.47 14.11 5.11
N PRO A 76 -9.62 14.53 4.14
CA PRO A 76 -9.48 13.79 2.90
C PRO A 76 -8.95 12.37 3.12
N LEU A 77 -8.03 12.14 4.07
CA LEU A 77 -7.55 10.80 4.40
C LEU A 77 -8.64 9.87 4.96
N ARG A 78 -9.54 10.40 5.81
CA ARG A 78 -10.69 9.63 6.28
C ARG A 78 -11.60 9.23 5.11
N CYS A 79 -11.85 10.16 4.18
CA CYS A 79 -12.65 9.87 2.98
C CYS A 79 -11.95 8.85 2.06
N ALA A 80 -10.64 8.98 1.88
CA ALA A 80 -9.84 8.03 1.12
C ALA A 80 -9.87 6.62 1.74
N GLY A 81 -9.75 6.53 3.07
CA GLY A 81 -9.86 5.28 3.79
C GLY A 81 -11.20 4.58 3.55
N GLU A 82 -12.30 5.33 3.56
CA GLU A 82 -13.63 4.81 3.21
C GLU A 82 -13.70 4.29 1.77
N VAL A 83 -13.21 5.07 0.80
CA VAL A 83 -13.25 4.71 -0.63
C VAL A 83 -12.41 3.46 -0.93
N LEU A 84 -11.30 3.30 -0.22
CA LEU A 84 -10.38 2.17 -0.36
C LEU A 84 -10.71 1.01 0.60
N GLU A 85 -11.78 1.13 1.39
CA GLU A 85 -12.19 0.13 2.39
C GLU A 85 -11.05 -0.26 3.35
N MET A 86 -10.25 0.73 3.76
CA MET A 86 -9.10 0.56 4.66
C MET A 86 -9.54 0.38 6.12
N THR A 87 -10.12 -0.78 6.41
CA THR A 87 -10.68 -1.16 7.71
C THR A 87 -9.73 -2.04 8.52
N GLU A 88 -10.05 -2.21 9.80
CA GLU A 88 -9.33 -3.12 10.72
C GLU A 88 -9.48 -4.61 10.35
N GLU A 89 -10.33 -4.96 9.38
CA GLU A 89 -10.44 -6.35 8.90
C GLU A 89 -9.15 -6.84 8.22
N TYR A 90 -8.39 -5.91 7.62
CA TYR A 90 -7.19 -6.22 6.84
C TYR A 90 -5.89 -6.00 7.61
N CYS A 91 -5.86 -5.06 8.54
CA CYS A 91 -4.67 -4.67 9.30
C CYS A 91 -5.07 -3.91 10.57
N ASP A 92 -4.43 -4.20 11.69
CA ASP A 92 -4.60 -3.42 12.92
C ASP A 92 -4.08 -1.99 12.71
N ASP A 93 -4.74 -1.00 13.32
CA ASP A 93 -4.39 0.42 13.24
C ASP A 93 -4.39 0.92 11.78
N ASN A 94 -5.42 0.58 11.01
CA ASN A 94 -5.61 1.00 9.63
C ASN A 94 -5.98 2.49 9.55
N LEU A 95 -5.98 3.02 8.32
CA LEU A 95 -6.13 4.44 8.04
C LEU A 95 -7.45 5.03 8.57
N ILE A 96 -8.56 4.28 8.50
CA ILE A 96 -9.84 4.75 9.06
C ILE A 96 -9.70 4.97 10.57
N SER A 97 -9.27 3.96 11.32
CA SER A 97 -9.14 4.08 12.79
C SER A 97 -8.11 5.14 13.21
N LYS A 98 -6.99 5.26 12.50
CA LYS A 98 -5.98 6.32 12.70
C LYS A 98 -6.58 7.71 12.56
N THR A 99 -7.32 7.94 11.48
CA THR A 99 -7.92 9.25 11.20
C THR A 99 -9.06 9.58 12.16
N GLU A 100 -9.91 8.64 12.51
CA GLU A 100 -10.98 8.81 13.50
C GLU A 100 -10.43 9.12 14.90
N TRP A 101 -9.36 8.44 15.29
CA TRP A 101 -8.67 8.70 16.54
C TRP A 101 -8.12 10.13 16.56
N PHE A 102 -7.41 10.57 15.50
CA PHE A 102 -6.86 11.93 15.42
C PHE A 102 -7.96 13.01 15.42
N LEU A 103 -9.05 12.76 14.70
CA LEU A 103 -10.21 13.64 14.70
C LEU A 103 -10.77 13.82 16.12
N SER A 104 -10.97 12.72 16.84
CA SER A 104 -11.53 12.71 18.19
C SER A 104 -10.59 13.29 19.24
N GLN A 105 -9.30 12.97 19.15
CA GLN A 105 -8.33 13.34 20.17
C GLN A 105 -7.72 14.74 19.98
N THR A 106 -7.64 15.23 18.75
CA THR A 106 -6.91 16.47 18.43
C THR A 106 -7.77 17.52 17.73
N VAL A 107 -8.57 17.11 16.74
CA VAL A 107 -9.36 18.08 15.96
C VAL A 107 -10.54 18.59 16.76
N PHE A 108 -11.44 17.70 17.20
CA PHE A 108 -12.69 18.10 17.85
C PHE A 108 -12.50 18.75 19.23
N LYS A 109 -11.34 18.57 19.85
CA LYS A 109 -10.98 19.23 21.11
C LYS A 109 -10.50 20.67 20.94
N SER A 110 -10.28 21.14 19.71
CA SER A 110 -9.76 22.47 19.42
C SER A 110 -10.58 23.13 18.32
N LEU A 111 -11.33 24.18 18.67
CA LEU A 111 -12.13 24.94 17.70
C LEU A 111 -11.28 25.42 16.51
N LYS A 112 -10.04 25.86 16.77
CA LYS A 112 -9.10 26.27 15.72
C LYS A 112 -8.81 25.13 14.74
N ASN A 113 -8.58 23.92 15.25
CA ASN A 113 -8.31 22.75 14.41
C ASN A 113 -9.58 22.29 13.68
N SER A 114 -10.74 22.31 14.34
CA SER A 114 -12.03 22.00 13.71
C SER A 114 -12.32 22.92 12.53
N ILE A 115 -12.14 24.24 12.70
CA ILE A 115 -12.33 25.21 11.59
C ILE A 115 -11.33 24.93 10.47
N LYS A 116 -10.06 24.64 10.79
CA LYS A 116 -9.04 24.33 9.79
C LYS A 116 -9.38 23.07 8.99
N THR A 117 -9.86 22.03 9.68
CA THR A 117 -10.31 20.77 9.08
C THR A 117 -11.53 20.98 8.21
N LEU A 118 -12.53 21.73 8.68
CA LEU A 118 -13.72 22.03 7.90
C LEU A 118 -13.39 22.79 6.61
N LYS A 119 -12.46 23.76 6.67
CA LYS A 119 -11.99 24.47 5.48
C LYS A 119 -11.31 23.55 4.47
N SER A 120 -10.53 22.57 4.94
CA SER A 120 -9.88 21.59 4.04
C SER A 120 -10.90 20.73 3.27
N CYS A 121 -12.13 20.60 3.79
CA CYS A 121 -13.18 19.88 3.08
C CYS A 121 -13.74 20.63 1.87
N GLU A 122 -13.51 21.93 1.72
CA GLU A 122 -13.98 22.66 0.53
C GLU A 122 -13.40 22.06 -0.76
N ASP A 123 -12.16 21.59 -0.72
CA ASP A 123 -11.50 20.94 -1.85
C ASP A 123 -12.07 19.55 -2.17
N LEU A 124 -12.64 18.86 -1.17
CA LEU A 124 -13.34 17.59 -1.34
C LEU A 124 -14.68 17.77 -2.10
N PHE A 125 -15.42 18.85 -1.81
CA PHE A 125 -16.74 19.10 -2.40
C PHE A 125 -16.69 19.57 -3.86
N LEU A 126 -15.54 20.07 -4.34
CA LEU A 126 -15.40 20.47 -5.75
C LEU A 126 -15.53 19.30 -6.73
N MET A 127 -15.49 18.06 -6.24
CA MET A 127 -15.53 16.84 -7.05
C MET A 127 -16.96 16.50 -7.54
N GLU A 128 -17.99 16.70 -6.73
CA GLU A 128 -19.38 16.46 -7.15
C GLU A 128 -19.86 17.44 -8.24
N LYS A 129 -19.42 18.71 -8.16
CA LYS A 129 -19.81 19.73 -9.16
C LYS A 129 -19.20 19.51 -10.53
N LYS A 130 -18.06 18.81 -10.62
CA LYS A 130 -17.48 18.41 -11.92
C LYS A 130 -18.30 17.32 -12.60
N LYS A 131 -18.81 16.33 -11.86
CA LYS A 131 -19.69 15.28 -12.40
C LYS A 131 -20.95 15.87 -13.04
N GLU A 132 -21.61 16.82 -12.38
CA GLU A 132 -22.81 17.44 -12.95
C GLU A 132 -22.51 18.34 -14.18
N ARG A 133 -21.38 19.05 -14.18
CA ARG A 133 -20.95 19.83 -15.35
C ARG A 133 -20.53 18.96 -16.54
N ARG A 134 -19.94 17.79 -16.30
CA ARG A 134 -19.60 16.81 -17.35
C ARG A 134 -20.87 16.22 -17.98
N SER A 135 -21.82 15.78 -17.13
CA SER A 135 -23.11 15.25 -17.58
C SER A 135 -23.93 16.27 -18.40
N ARG A 136 -23.91 17.57 -18.03
CA ARG A 136 -24.56 18.64 -18.82
C ARG A 136 -23.87 18.95 -20.15
N ARG A 137 -22.58 18.63 -20.31
CA ARG A 137 -21.82 18.84 -21.56
C ARG A 137 -21.98 17.67 -22.53
N GLU A 138 -22.10 16.44 -22.03
CA GLU A 138 -22.39 15.25 -22.85
C GLU A 138 -23.84 15.22 -23.34
N ARG A 139 -24.81 15.71 -22.56
CA ARG A 139 -26.21 15.84 -23.01
C ARG A 139 -26.47 16.95 -24.03
N LYS A 140 -25.46 17.76 -24.38
CA LYS A 140 -25.55 18.87 -25.34
C LYS A 140 -24.75 18.62 -26.63
N ARG A 141 -24.19 17.42 -26.79
CA ARG A 141 -23.58 16.93 -28.03
C ARG A 141 -24.52 15.91 -28.64
#